data_AF-A0A0K8R1L4-F1
#
_entry.id   AF-A0A0K8R1L4-F1
#
_cell.length_a   1.000
_cell.length_b   1.000
_cell.length_c   1.000
_cell.angle_alpha   90.00
_cell.angle_beta   90.00
_cell.angle_gamma   90.00
#
_symmetry.space_group_name_H-M   'P 1'
#
loop_
_entity.id
_entity.type
_entity.pdbx_description
1 polymer ?
#
loop_
_entity_poly.entity_id
_entity_poly.type
_entity_poly.pdbx_seq_one_letter_code
_entity_poly.pdbx_strand_id
1 'polypeptide(L)'
;MIQRLKKRWRVESTFQAIIILIVFSLTGMATLQVRKAIWPYLGLEPETSLWIKVPLYILIIFPTYQVLQLIIAALFGQFRFFWEFEKKMFRRIGILSRNKSIIIIAFTLFTYNTSAMNQGKETATLGGGCFWCTEAVFLRMKGVEKVTPGYSGGHIKNPAYREVTTGRTGHAEVIQIVFDPKVTTYVEILEVFFATHDPTTLNRQGADVGTQYRSAIFYHTESQKKEAEKVILELERSGAHENPIVTEVKAFTNFYEAEDYHKNYFNNNRNQPYCRYVVAPKVEKFNKLFKDKIKP
;
A
#
# COMPACT_ATOMS: atom_id res chain seq x y z
N MET A 1 30.98 35.84 15.80
CA MET A 1 29.92 35.23 14.96
C MET A 1 29.11 34.16 15.70
N ILE A 2 29.74 33.11 16.22
CA ILE A 2 29.04 31.95 16.84
C ILE A 2 28.13 32.33 18.02
N GLN A 3 28.53 33.27 18.89
CA GLN A 3 27.69 33.72 20.02
C GLN A 3 26.35 34.34 19.57
N ARG A 4 26.33 35.05 18.43
CA ARG A 4 25.08 35.58 17.85
C ARG A 4 24.17 34.46 17.36
N LEU A 5 24.74 33.41 16.75
CA LEU A 5 24.01 32.24 16.27
C LEU A 5 23.43 31.43 17.43
N LYS A 6 24.21 31.20 18.49
CA LYS A 6 23.74 30.55 19.72
C LYS A 6 22.52 31.26 20.31
N LYS A 7 22.56 32.59 20.42
CA LYS A 7 21.40 33.40 20.88
C LYS A 7 20.20 33.28 19.94
N ARG A 8 20.41 33.32 18.62
CA ARG A 8 19.34 33.22 17.61
C ARG A 8 18.66 31.84 17.58
N TRP A 9 19.46 30.78 17.74
CA TRP A 9 19.02 29.39 17.67
C TRP A 9 18.65 28.79 19.02
N ARG A 10 18.86 29.53 20.12
CA ARG A 10 18.63 29.07 21.51
C ARG A 10 19.41 27.79 21.82
N VAL A 11 20.69 27.80 21.47
CA VAL A 11 21.61 26.67 21.67
C VAL A 11 22.71 27.09 22.66
N GLU A 12 22.86 26.31 23.73
CA GLU A 12 23.83 26.61 24.80
C GLU A 12 25.25 26.13 24.46
N SER A 13 25.37 25.03 23.72
CA SER A 13 26.66 24.42 23.35
C SER A 13 27.24 25.03 22.06
N THR A 14 28.49 25.47 22.13
CA THR A 14 29.25 25.93 20.95
C THR A 14 29.45 24.79 19.95
N PHE A 15 29.68 23.57 20.44
CA PHE A 15 29.82 22.37 19.61
C PHE A 15 28.55 22.08 18.81
N GLN A 16 27.39 22.16 19.46
CA GLN A 16 26.11 21.97 18.78
C GLN A 16 25.88 23.04 17.69
N ALA A 17 26.25 24.30 17.94
CA ALA A 17 26.16 25.36 16.94
C ALA A 17 27.05 25.10 15.71
N ILE A 18 28.24 24.50 15.90
CA ILE A 18 29.13 24.11 14.81
C ILE A 18 28.51 22.95 14.00
N ILE A 19 27.95 21.93 14.67
CA ILE A 19 27.26 20.83 13.98
C ILE A 19 26.10 21.35 13.13
N ILE A 20 25.30 22.26 13.65
CA ILE A 20 24.19 22.87 12.89
C ILE A 20 24.70 23.56 11.62
N LEU A 21 25.84 24.28 11.69
CA LEU A 21 26.46 24.89 10.51
C LEU A 21 26.97 23.86 9.50
N ILE A 22 27.54 22.75 9.97
CA ILE A 22 27.96 21.64 9.12
C ILE A 22 26.75 21.05 8.39
N VAL A 23 25.63 20.82 9.08
CA VAL A 23 24.41 20.30 8.46
C VAL A 23 23.90 21.24 7.37
N PHE A 24 23.84 22.57 7.62
CA PHE A 24 23.44 23.53 6.59
C PHE A 24 24.37 23.49 5.36
N SER A 25 25.69 23.41 5.59
CA SER A 25 26.69 23.39 4.52
C SER A 25 26.60 22.12 3.67
N LEU A 26 26.49 20.95 4.32
CA LEU A 26 26.32 19.66 3.66
C LEU A 26 25.01 19.59 2.87
N THR A 27 23.92 20.14 3.43
CA THR A 27 22.62 20.21 2.75
C THR A 27 22.71 21.06 1.48
N GLY A 28 23.38 22.22 1.56
CA GLY A 28 23.61 23.07 0.38
C GLY A 28 24.39 22.35 -0.72
N MET A 29 25.48 21.65 -0.37
CA MET A 29 26.25 20.85 -1.33
C MET A 29 25.43 19.70 -1.93
N ALA A 30 24.70 18.95 -1.11
CA ALA A 30 23.85 17.85 -1.60
C ALA A 30 22.76 18.35 -2.56
N THR A 31 22.17 19.51 -2.27
CA THR A 31 21.14 20.13 -3.11
C THR A 31 21.67 20.53 -4.49
N LEU A 32 22.92 21.00 -4.57
CA LEU A 32 23.58 21.30 -5.86
C LEU A 32 23.77 20.04 -6.70
N GLN A 33 24.03 18.90 -6.06
CA GLN A 33 24.24 17.62 -6.74
C GLN A 33 22.93 17.09 -7.31
N VAL A 34 21.86 17.18 -6.51
CA VAL A 34 20.50 16.85 -6.97
C VAL A 34 20.08 17.76 -8.12
N ARG A 35 20.35 19.07 -8.04
CA ARG A 35 20.07 20.01 -9.13
C ARG A 35 20.77 19.60 -10.42
N LYS A 36 22.08 19.29 -10.36
CA LYS A 36 22.86 18.85 -11.53
C LYS A 36 22.31 17.56 -12.15
N ALA A 37 21.80 16.65 -11.32
CA ALA A 37 21.20 15.41 -11.79
C ALA A 37 19.83 15.64 -12.46
N ILE A 38 18.99 16.53 -11.92
CA ILE A 38 17.61 16.72 -12.38
C ILE A 38 17.51 17.63 -13.62
N TRP A 39 18.32 18.69 -13.69
CA TRP A 39 18.19 19.72 -14.75
C TRP A 39 18.19 19.18 -16.19
N PRO A 40 19.04 18.20 -16.55
CA PRO A 40 19.03 17.62 -17.90
C PRO A 40 17.71 16.91 -18.24
N TYR A 41 17.11 16.19 -17.29
CA TYR A 41 15.85 15.48 -17.52
C TYR A 41 14.64 16.41 -17.67
N LEU A 42 14.75 17.64 -17.17
CA LEU A 42 13.71 18.66 -17.32
C LEU A 42 13.89 19.51 -18.59
N GLY A 43 14.88 19.22 -19.43
CA GLY A 43 15.20 20.01 -20.62
C GLY A 43 15.63 21.45 -20.29
N LEU A 44 16.15 21.70 -19.09
CA LEU A 44 16.54 23.03 -18.64
C LEU A 44 17.97 23.34 -19.07
N GLU A 45 18.15 23.69 -20.34
CA GLU A 45 19.43 24.11 -20.92
C GLU A 45 19.90 25.48 -20.38
N PRO A 46 21.20 25.79 -20.42
CA PRO A 46 21.78 27.07 -19.97
C PRO A 46 21.05 28.32 -20.50
N GLU A 47 20.52 28.25 -21.71
CA GLU A 47 19.78 29.28 -22.45
C GLU A 47 18.30 29.43 -22.02
N THR A 48 17.74 28.47 -21.28
CA THR A 48 16.33 28.53 -20.84
C THR A 48 16.05 29.80 -20.05
N SER A 49 14.92 30.47 -20.36
CA SER A 49 14.50 31.71 -19.70
C SER A 49 14.48 31.61 -18.17
N LEU A 50 14.98 32.67 -17.51
CA LEU A 50 14.98 32.81 -16.06
C LEU A 50 13.57 32.68 -15.45
N TRP A 51 12.54 33.15 -16.16
CA TRP A 51 11.14 33.09 -15.72
C TRP A 51 10.59 31.66 -15.66
N ILE A 52 11.19 30.71 -16.38
CA ILE A 52 10.84 29.29 -16.32
C ILE A 52 11.70 28.60 -15.25
N LYS A 53 13.00 28.91 -15.22
CA LYS A 53 13.95 28.33 -14.25
C LYS A 53 13.60 28.66 -12.80
N VAL A 54 13.23 29.91 -12.50
CA VAL A 54 13.02 30.37 -11.11
C VAL A 54 11.83 29.68 -10.44
N PRO A 55 10.63 29.60 -11.05
CA PRO A 55 9.50 28.86 -10.46
C PRO A 55 9.79 27.36 -10.30
N LEU A 56 10.38 26.71 -11.32
CA LEU A 56 10.79 25.30 -11.23
C LEU A 56 11.81 25.07 -10.12
N TYR A 57 12.78 25.99 -9.98
CA TYR A 57 13.75 25.96 -8.90
C TYR A 57 13.07 26.06 -7.53
N ILE A 58 12.16 27.01 -7.35
CA ILE A 58 11.41 27.13 -6.09
C ILE A 58 10.58 25.86 -5.84
N LEU A 59 9.91 25.31 -6.85
CA LEU A 59 9.01 24.17 -6.67
C LEU A 59 9.75 22.86 -6.38
N ILE A 60 10.93 22.66 -6.97
CA ILE A 60 11.67 21.39 -6.87
C ILE A 60 12.76 21.47 -5.80
N ILE A 61 13.58 22.53 -5.83
CA ILE A 61 14.76 22.62 -4.97
C ILE A 61 14.39 22.97 -3.54
N PHE A 62 13.38 23.81 -3.31
CA PHE A 62 12.99 24.16 -1.95
C PHE A 62 12.49 22.94 -1.13
N PRO A 63 11.56 22.09 -1.62
CA PRO A 63 11.17 20.88 -0.89
C PRO A 63 12.33 19.88 -0.75
N THR A 64 13.11 19.70 -1.81
CA THR A 64 14.29 18.81 -1.81
C THR A 64 15.28 19.21 -0.71
N TYR A 65 15.56 20.52 -0.60
CA TYR A 65 16.44 21.06 0.43
C TYR A 65 15.94 20.72 1.84
N GLN A 66 14.64 20.82 2.12
CA GLN A 66 14.10 20.50 3.45
C GLN A 66 14.21 19.01 3.79
N VAL A 67 13.97 18.13 2.83
CA VAL A 67 14.11 16.69 3.03
C VAL A 67 15.56 16.33 3.30
N LEU A 68 16.49 16.84 2.49
CA LEU A 68 17.93 16.63 2.68
C LEU A 68 18.41 17.18 4.03
N GLN A 69 17.91 18.34 4.45
CA GLN A 69 18.28 18.93 5.73
C GLN A 69 17.89 18.03 6.91
N LEU A 70 16.70 17.43 6.88
CA LEU A 70 16.24 16.52 7.94
C LEU A 70 17.00 15.19 7.94
N ILE A 71 17.33 14.64 6.77
CA ILE A 71 18.14 13.41 6.65
C ILE A 71 19.54 13.65 7.20
N ILE A 72 20.23 14.71 6.75
CA ILE A 72 21.58 15.03 7.22
C ILE A 72 21.53 15.40 8.70
N ALA A 73 20.52 16.16 9.16
CA ALA A 73 20.35 16.46 10.58
C ALA A 73 20.21 15.20 11.44
N ALA A 74 19.51 14.17 10.95
CA ALA A 74 19.36 12.90 11.67
C ALA A 74 20.70 12.18 11.86
N LEU A 75 21.56 12.16 10.82
CA LEU A 75 22.90 11.57 10.89
C LEU A 75 23.80 12.23 11.96
N PHE A 76 23.60 13.52 12.20
CA PHE A 76 24.35 14.29 13.20
C PHE A 76 23.61 14.46 14.54
N GLY A 77 22.50 13.74 14.75
CA GLY A 77 21.71 13.81 15.99
C GLY A 77 20.99 15.16 16.23
N GLN A 78 20.88 16.01 15.21
CA GLN A 78 20.24 17.34 15.27
C GLN A 78 18.81 17.36 14.70
N PHE A 79 18.18 16.20 14.47
CA PHE A 79 16.84 16.10 13.87
C PHE A 79 15.81 16.98 14.60
N ARG A 80 15.75 16.91 15.94
CA ARG A 80 14.77 17.68 16.73
C ARG A 80 14.92 19.19 16.55
N PHE A 81 16.16 19.69 16.51
CA PHE A 81 16.43 21.11 16.29
C PHE A 81 15.92 21.55 14.92
N PHE A 82 16.28 20.82 13.86
CA PHE A 82 15.91 21.17 12.49
C PHE A 82 14.41 20.98 12.22
N TRP A 83 13.78 19.98 12.82
CA TRP A 83 12.33 19.79 12.74
C TRP A 83 11.56 20.99 13.29
N GLU A 84 11.98 21.53 14.44
CA GLU A 84 11.35 22.73 15.01
C GLU A 84 11.71 24.00 14.24
N PHE A 85 12.93 24.07 13.70
CA PHE A 85 13.35 25.15 12.80
C PHE A 85 12.45 25.23 11.55
N GLU A 86 12.24 24.09 10.89
CA GLU A 86 11.38 23.95 9.72
C GLU A 86 9.92 24.33 10.04
N LYS A 87 9.34 23.78 11.12
CA LYS A 87 7.98 24.15 11.55
C LYS A 87 7.82 25.66 11.73
N LYS A 88 8.82 26.32 12.35
CA LYS A 88 8.78 27.77 12.58
C LYS A 88 8.84 28.54 11.27
N MET A 89 9.63 28.08 10.31
CA MET A 89 9.71 28.68 8.98
C MET A 89 8.37 28.50 8.23
N PHE A 90 7.82 27.29 8.16
CA PHE A 90 6.56 27.05 7.47
C PHE A 90 5.36 27.77 8.11
N ARG A 91 5.35 27.98 9.43
CA ARG A 91 4.36 28.83 10.11
C ARG A 91 4.45 30.29 9.66
N ARG A 92 5.65 30.79 9.40
CA ARG A 92 5.88 32.17 8.93
C ARG A 92 5.50 32.37 7.47
N ILE A 93 5.66 31.34 6.64
CA ILE A 93 5.30 31.36 5.21
C ILE A 93 3.78 31.12 5.02
N GLY A 94 3.03 30.84 6.08
CA GLY A 94 1.58 30.60 6.02
C GLY A 94 1.19 29.19 5.53
N ILE A 95 2.18 28.32 5.27
CA ILE A 95 1.98 26.92 4.84
C ILE A 95 1.49 26.06 6.01
N LEU A 96 2.02 26.31 7.21
CA LEU A 96 1.49 25.73 8.45
C LEU A 96 0.41 26.66 9.02
N SER A 97 -0.75 26.68 8.36
CA SER A 97 -1.99 27.17 8.96
C SER A 97 -2.34 26.33 10.19
N ARG A 98 -2.99 26.96 11.18
CA ARG A 98 -3.49 26.35 12.41
C ARG A 98 -4.53 25.23 12.14
N ASN A 99 -4.98 25.08 10.89
CA ASN A 99 -5.86 24.01 10.44
C ASN A 99 -5.06 22.77 10.01
N LYS A 100 -5.21 21.69 10.79
CA LYS A 100 -4.66 20.34 10.54
C LYS A 100 -4.96 19.81 9.12
N SER A 101 -5.95 20.37 8.44
CA SER A 101 -6.41 19.96 7.11
C SER A 101 -5.38 20.15 5.98
N ILE A 102 -4.51 21.17 6.02
CA ILE A 102 -3.55 21.42 4.91
C ILE A 102 -2.38 20.42 4.96
N ILE A 103 -1.93 20.05 6.16
CA ILE A 103 -0.90 19.02 6.34
C ILE A 103 -1.45 17.66 5.87
N ILE A 104 -2.72 17.38 6.17
CA ILE A 104 -3.40 16.19 5.64
C ILE A 104 -3.43 16.24 4.12
N ILE A 105 -3.82 17.36 3.49
CA ILE A 105 -3.87 17.47 2.02
C ILE A 105 -2.49 17.28 1.38
N ALA A 106 -1.43 17.89 1.92
CA ALA A 106 -0.07 17.72 1.40
C ALA A 106 0.46 16.29 1.58
N PHE A 107 0.16 15.65 2.72
CA PHE A 107 0.52 14.26 2.98
C PHE A 107 -0.31 13.29 2.11
N THR A 108 -1.59 13.61 1.88
CA THR A 108 -2.51 12.85 1.03
C THR A 108 -2.09 12.94 -0.44
N LEU A 109 -1.67 14.13 -0.92
CA LEU A 109 -1.13 14.34 -2.26
C LEU A 109 0.23 13.67 -2.46
N PHE A 110 1.06 13.58 -1.41
CA PHE A 110 2.32 12.83 -1.45
C PHE A 110 2.06 11.31 -1.48
N THR A 111 1.14 10.79 -0.66
CA THR A 111 0.75 9.37 -0.69
C THR A 111 0.03 8.98 -1.99
N TYR A 112 -0.78 9.88 -2.57
CA TYR A 112 -1.40 9.66 -3.88
C TYR A 112 -0.33 9.53 -4.99
N ASN A 113 0.71 10.35 -4.96
CA ASN A 113 1.79 10.28 -5.95
C ASN A 113 2.64 9.01 -5.81
N THR A 114 2.78 8.44 -4.62
CA THR A 114 3.50 7.16 -4.47
C THR A 114 2.68 5.98 -5.00
N SER A 115 1.35 5.99 -4.84
CA SER A 115 0.46 4.99 -5.43
C SER A 115 0.40 5.10 -6.97
N ALA A 116 0.46 6.33 -7.50
CA ALA A 116 0.44 6.57 -8.95
C ALA A 116 1.76 6.22 -9.68
N MET A 117 2.85 5.91 -8.97
CA MET A 117 4.17 5.62 -9.54
C MET A 117 4.52 4.13 -9.62
N ASN A 118 3.55 3.21 -9.49
CA ASN A 118 3.79 1.81 -9.84
C ASN A 118 3.61 1.62 -11.35
N GLN A 119 4.72 1.61 -12.10
CA GLN A 119 4.69 1.40 -13.56
C GLN A 119 4.52 -0.07 -13.97
N GLY A 120 4.40 -0.99 -13.00
CA GLY A 120 4.23 -2.42 -13.22
C GLY A 120 2.92 -2.95 -12.63
N LYS A 121 2.54 -4.16 -13.06
CA LYS A 121 1.43 -4.91 -12.50
C LYS A 121 1.73 -5.27 -11.05
N GLU A 122 0.71 -5.24 -10.20
CA GLU A 122 0.82 -5.65 -8.81
C GLU A 122 0.22 -7.03 -8.59
N THR A 123 0.61 -7.67 -7.49
CA THR A 123 0.11 -9.00 -7.09
C THR A 123 -0.48 -8.95 -5.69
N ALA A 124 -1.67 -9.53 -5.52
CA ALA A 124 -2.33 -9.74 -4.23
C ALA A 124 -2.54 -11.24 -4.00
N THR A 125 -2.35 -11.73 -2.78
CA THR A 125 -2.63 -13.13 -2.41
C THR A 125 -3.65 -13.18 -1.28
N LEU A 126 -4.84 -13.69 -1.57
CA LEU A 126 -6.01 -13.62 -0.67
C LEU A 126 -6.64 -15.00 -0.46
N GLY A 127 -6.95 -15.36 0.79
CA GLY A 127 -7.72 -16.55 1.17
C GLY A 127 -9.06 -16.15 1.79
N GLY A 128 -10.17 -16.71 1.31
CA GLY A 128 -11.52 -16.28 1.69
C GLY A 128 -12.53 -17.42 1.70
N GLY A 129 -12.08 -18.62 2.06
CA GLY A 129 -12.81 -19.87 1.88
C GLY A 129 -12.40 -20.59 0.60
N CYS A 130 -13.31 -21.41 0.04
CA CYS A 130 -13.07 -22.14 -1.19
C CYS A 130 -12.60 -21.20 -2.33
N PHE A 131 -11.42 -21.48 -2.88
CA PHE A 131 -10.82 -20.63 -3.93
C PHE A 131 -11.63 -20.56 -5.23
N TRP A 132 -12.56 -21.48 -5.50
CA TRP A 132 -13.45 -21.44 -6.66
C TRP A 132 -14.43 -20.27 -6.55
N CYS A 133 -14.81 -19.92 -5.33
CA CYS A 133 -15.66 -18.77 -5.05
C CYS A 133 -14.92 -17.47 -5.35
N THR A 134 -13.74 -17.30 -4.76
CA THR A 134 -12.96 -16.06 -4.86
C THR A 134 -12.42 -15.89 -6.28
N GLU A 135 -11.94 -16.96 -6.93
CA GLU A 135 -11.51 -16.94 -8.33
C GLU A 135 -12.63 -16.43 -9.24
N ALA A 136 -13.85 -16.97 -9.10
CA ALA A 136 -14.98 -16.58 -9.93
C ALA A 136 -15.33 -15.08 -9.81
N VAL A 137 -15.19 -14.50 -8.61
CA VAL A 137 -15.41 -13.06 -8.39
C VAL A 137 -14.33 -12.25 -9.09
N PHE A 138 -13.05 -12.49 -8.77
CA PHE A 138 -11.96 -11.64 -9.25
C PHE A 138 -11.66 -11.81 -10.74
N LEU A 139 -11.98 -12.95 -11.35
CA LEU A 139 -11.90 -13.11 -12.81
C LEU A 139 -12.76 -12.08 -13.56
N ARG A 140 -13.83 -11.59 -12.93
CA ARG A 140 -14.79 -10.63 -13.51
C ARG A 140 -14.48 -9.17 -13.16
N MET A 141 -13.48 -8.92 -12.31
CA MET A 141 -13.16 -7.58 -11.83
C MET A 141 -12.29 -6.82 -12.83
N LYS A 142 -12.71 -5.60 -13.19
CA LYS A 142 -11.99 -4.67 -14.06
C LYS A 142 -10.62 -4.35 -13.46
N GLY A 143 -9.60 -4.31 -14.31
CA GLY A 143 -8.21 -4.11 -13.87
C GLY A 143 -7.51 -5.39 -13.36
N VAL A 144 -8.25 -6.46 -13.06
CA VAL A 144 -7.65 -7.78 -12.79
C VAL A 144 -7.32 -8.47 -14.11
N GLU A 145 -6.07 -8.86 -14.28
CA GLU A 145 -5.60 -9.52 -15.50
C GLU A 145 -5.55 -11.04 -15.37
N LYS A 146 -5.03 -11.54 -14.24
CA LYS A 146 -4.88 -12.97 -13.98
C LYS A 146 -5.31 -13.28 -12.56
N VAL A 147 -6.02 -14.40 -12.40
CA VAL A 147 -6.33 -14.98 -11.09
C VAL A 147 -5.86 -16.44 -11.13
N THR A 148 -5.06 -16.85 -10.16
CA THR A 148 -4.50 -18.19 -10.08
C THR A 148 -4.87 -18.81 -8.73
N PRO A 149 -5.68 -19.88 -8.67
CA PRO A 149 -5.94 -20.59 -7.42
C PRO A 149 -4.70 -21.35 -6.96
N GLY A 150 -4.52 -21.46 -5.64
CA GLY A 150 -3.38 -22.16 -5.07
C GLY A 150 -3.41 -22.26 -3.55
N TYR A 151 -2.26 -22.63 -2.98
CA TYR A 151 -2.06 -22.89 -1.56
C TYR A 151 -0.92 -22.02 -1.01
N SER A 152 -1.17 -21.35 0.12
CA SER A 152 -0.20 -20.44 0.74
C SER A 152 -0.29 -20.44 2.27
N GLY A 153 0.79 -20.04 2.93
CA GLY A 153 0.84 -19.83 4.38
C GLY A 153 1.04 -21.09 5.22
N GLY A 154 1.17 -22.26 4.58
CA GLY A 154 1.53 -23.52 5.22
C GLY A 154 3.03 -23.81 5.19
N HIS A 155 3.40 -24.92 5.82
CA HIS A 155 4.80 -25.31 6.06
C HIS A 155 5.29 -26.45 5.16
N ILE A 156 4.38 -27.18 4.50
CA ILE A 156 4.73 -28.26 3.57
C ILE A 156 5.04 -27.68 2.18
N LYS A 157 6.09 -28.20 1.53
CA LYS A 157 6.45 -27.84 0.15
C LYS A 157 5.68 -28.67 -0.86
N ASN A 158 5.22 -28.04 -1.94
CA ASN A 158 4.48 -28.67 -3.04
C ASN A 158 3.33 -29.60 -2.56
N PRO A 159 2.41 -29.10 -1.71
CA PRO A 159 1.33 -29.93 -1.18
C PRO A 159 0.37 -30.32 -2.31
N ALA A 160 -0.11 -31.56 -2.31
CA ALA A 160 -1.24 -31.95 -3.16
C ALA A 160 -2.56 -31.48 -2.55
N TYR A 161 -3.59 -31.25 -3.36
CA TYR A 161 -4.91 -30.83 -2.86
C TYR A 161 -5.45 -31.72 -1.73
N ARG A 162 -5.34 -33.04 -1.91
CA ARG A 162 -5.75 -34.06 -0.92
C ARG A 162 -5.07 -33.92 0.45
N GLU A 163 -3.89 -33.33 0.50
CA GLU A 163 -3.16 -33.09 1.74
C GLU A 163 -3.64 -31.79 2.39
N VAL A 164 -3.84 -30.75 1.59
CA VAL A 164 -4.36 -29.45 2.06
C VAL A 164 -5.74 -29.60 2.69
N THR A 165 -6.63 -30.38 2.09
CA THR A 165 -7.99 -30.61 2.61
C THR A 165 -8.03 -31.32 3.97
N THR A 166 -6.93 -31.96 4.39
CA THR A 166 -6.82 -32.51 5.76
C THR A 166 -6.62 -31.45 6.83
N GLY A 167 -6.27 -30.21 6.44
CA GLY A 167 -5.92 -29.11 7.35
C GLY A 167 -4.55 -29.23 8.02
N ARG A 168 -3.81 -30.33 7.81
CA ARG A 168 -2.54 -30.61 8.49
C ARG A 168 -1.35 -29.84 7.91
N THR A 169 -1.45 -29.39 6.66
CA THR A 169 -0.34 -28.71 5.96
C THR A 169 -0.15 -27.25 6.39
N GLY A 170 -1.14 -26.68 7.08
CA GLY A 170 -1.20 -25.26 7.45
C GLY A 170 -1.54 -24.31 6.29
N HIS A 171 -1.64 -24.82 5.06
CA HIS A 171 -1.97 -23.99 3.90
C HIS A 171 -3.42 -23.51 3.94
N ALA A 172 -3.63 -22.26 3.53
CA ALA A 172 -4.94 -21.76 3.11
C ALA A 172 -5.12 -22.03 1.61
N GLU A 173 -6.36 -22.32 1.20
CA GLU A 173 -6.79 -22.06 -0.17
C GLU A 173 -6.78 -20.54 -0.40
N VAL A 174 -6.06 -20.13 -1.43
CA VAL A 174 -5.89 -18.74 -1.80
C VAL A 174 -6.04 -18.55 -3.30
N ILE A 175 -6.22 -17.30 -3.70
CA ILE A 175 -6.02 -16.84 -5.06
C ILE A 175 -4.88 -15.84 -5.11
N GLN A 176 -4.06 -15.94 -6.14
CA GLN A 176 -3.09 -14.91 -6.51
C GLN A 176 -3.67 -14.08 -7.67
N ILE A 177 -3.85 -12.79 -7.42
CA ILE A 177 -4.47 -11.82 -8.33
C ILE A 177 -3.36 -10.93 -8.87
N VAL A 178 -3.17 -10.91 -10.19
CA VAL A 178 -2.34 -9.92 -10.89
C VAL A 178 -3.25 -8.84 -11.44
N PHE A 179 -2.99 -7.58 -11.10
CA PHE A 179 -3.84 -6.44 -11.47
C PHE A 179 -3.02 -5.24 -11.91
N ASP A 180 -3.64 -4.38 -12.72
CA ASP A 180 -3.09 -3.09 -13.12
C ASP A 180 -3.48 -1.99 -12.11
N PRO A 181 -2.54 -1.45 -11.31
CA PRO A 181 -2.81 -0.41 -10.33
C PRO A 181 -3.35 0.90 -10.95
N LYS A 182 -3.23 1.08 -12.26
CA LYS A 182 -3.81 2.24 -12.98
C LYS A 182 -5.31 2.09 -13.22
N VAL A 183 -5.85 0.87 -13.16
CA VAL A 183 -7.26 0.56 -13.45
C VAL A 183 -8.02 0.20 -12.17
N THR A 184 -7.39 -0.54 -11.26
CA THR A 184 -7.94 -0.88 -9.94
C THR A 184 -6.85 -0.86 -8.88
N THR A 185 -7.18 -0.39 -7.69
CA THR A 185 -6.25 -0.31 -6.56
C THR A 185 -6.29 -1.57 -5.70
N TYR A 186 -5.24 -1.78 -4.90
CA TYR A 186 -5.22 -2.85 -3.90
C TYR A 186 -6.35 -2.70 -2.86
N VAL A 187 -6.67 -1.46 -2.46
CA VAL A 187 -7.79 -1.18 -1.55
C VAL A 187 -9.13 -1.62 -2.15
N GLU A 188 -9.39 -1.34 -3.44
CA GLU A 188 -10.62 -1.79 -4.11
C GLU A 188 -10.69 -3.32 -4.21
N ILE A 189 -9.56 -3.99 -4.41
CA ILE A 189 -9.47 -5.46 -4.36
C ILE A 189 -9.87 -5.96 -2.96
N LEU A 190 -9.41 -5.30 -1.90
CA LEU A 190 -9.77 -5.65 -0.53
C LEU A 190 -11.26 -5.37 -0.23
N GLU A 191 -11.82 -4.27 -0.72
CA GLU A 191 -13.25 -3.97 -0.58
C GLU A 191 -14.12 -5.06 -1.20
N VAL A 192 -13.78 -5.51 -2.42
CA VAL A 192 -14.46 -6.64 -3.08
C VAL A 192 -14.27 -7.93 -2.28
N PHE A 193 -13.06 -8.17 -1.77
CA PHE A 193 -12.76 -9.33 -0.94
C PHE A 193 -13.66 -9.36 0.31
N PHE A 194 -13.65 -8.32 1.14
CA PHE A 194 -14.45 -8.24 2.36
C PHE A 194 -15.97 -8.21 2.09
N ALA A 195 -16.40 -7.73 0.92
CA ALA A 195 -17.81 -7.76 0.55
C ALA A 195 -18.30 -9.15 0.10
N THR A 196 -17.43 -10.04 -0.38
CA THR A 196 -17.84 -11.29 -1.06
C THR A 196 -17.59 -12.58 -0.27
N HIS A 197 -16.94 -12.48 0.90
CA HIS A 197 -16.84 -13.56 1.88
C HIS A 197 -17.19 -13.05 3.29
N ASP A 198 -17.42 -13.94 4.24
CA ASP A 198 -17.56 -13.56 5.65
C ASP A 198 -16.17 -13.54 6.33
N PRO A 199 -15.63 -12.36 6.72
CA PRO A 199 -14.31 -12.24 7.35
C PRO A 199 -14.33 -12.46 8.87
N THR A 200 -15.49 -12.78 9.45
CA THR A 200 -15.68 -12.90 10.91
C THR A 200 -15.68 -14.35 11.41
N THR A 201 -15.66 -15.32 10.49
CA THR A 201 -15.71 -16.74 10.81
C THR A 201 -14.32 -17.37 10.84
N LEU A 202 -13.86 -17.76 12.03
CA LEU A 202 -12.54 -18.34 12.21
C LEU A 202 -12.46 -19.74 11.58
N ASN A 203 -11.51 -19.95 10.66
CA ASN A 203 -11.25 -21.23 9.98
C ASN A 203 -12.51 -21.85 9.33
N ARG A 204 -13.36 -21.00 8.75
CA ARG A 204 -14.60 -21.41 8.11
C ARG A 204 -15.01 -20.39 7.06
N GLN A 205 -15.73 -20.85 6.04
CA GLN A 205 -16.51 -19.98 5.17
C GLN A 205 -17.83 -20.67 4.80
N GLY A 206 -18.94 -20.22 5.37
CA GLY A 206 -20.22 -20.92 5.22
C GLY A 206 -20.14 -22.37 5.70
N ALA A 207 -20.46 -23.32 4.81
CA ALA A 207 -20.38 -24.75 5.09
C ALA A 207 -18.96 -25.34 4.99
N ASP A 208 -18.00 -24.60 4.43
CA ASP A 208 -16.62 -25.06 4.26
C ASP A 208 -15.84 -24.83 5.56
N VAL A 209 -15.55 -25.90 6.31
CA VAL A 209 -14.91 -25.83 7.64
C VAL A 209 -13.49 -26.39 7.59
N GLY A 210 -12.53 -25.62 8.11
CA GLY A 210 -11.14 -26.03 8.17
C GLY A 210 -10.18 -24.84 8.08
N THR A 211 -8.94 -25.03 8.57
CA THR A 211 -7.88 -24.00 8.54
C THR A 211 -7.54 -23.58 7.11
N GLN A 212 -7.77 -24.46 6.13
CA GLN A 212 -7.60 -24.17 4.71
C GLN A 212 -8.61 -23.16 4.17
N TYR A 213 -9.75 -22.96 4.84
CA TYR A 213 -10.80 -22.02 4.42
C TYR A 213 -10.80 -20.70 5.21
N ARG A 214 -9.76 -20.45 6.00
CA ARG A 214 -9.65 -19.22 6.79
C ARG A 214 -9.58 -17.97 5.92
N SER A 215 -10.06 -16.85 6.46
CA SER A 215 -9.85 -15.53 5.89
C SER A 215 -8.40 -15.08 6.12
N ALA A 216 -7.66 -14.79 5.04
CA ALA A 216 -6.25 -14.41 5.10
C ALA A 216 -5.84 -13.45 3.97
N ILE A 217 -4.93 -12.55 4.29
CA ILE A 217 -4.26 -11.61 3.38
C ILE A 217 -2.75 -11.86 3.53
N PHE A 218 -2.12 -12.32 2.46
CA PHE A 218 -0.67 -12.51 2.40
C PHE A 218 -0.04 -11.34 1.63
N TYR A 219 0.49 -10.36 2.35
CA TYR A 219 1.01 -9.12 1.76
C TYR A 219 2.39 -9.33 1.11
N HIS A 220 2.58 -8.74 -0.07
CA HIS A 220 3.86 -8.75 -0.81
C HIS A 220 4.75 -7.55 -0.47
N THR A 221 4.16 -6.48 0.07
CA THR A 221 4.87 -5.26 0.46
C THR A 221 4.34 -4.68 1.77
N GLU A 222 5.14 -3.84 2.43
CA GLU A 222 4.70 -3.10 3.62
C GLU A 222 3.57 -2.09 3.32
N SER A 223 3.40 -1.64 2.06
CA SER A 223 2.25 -0.81 1.68
C SER A 223 0.97 -1.62 1.73
N GLN A 224 0.97 -2.82 1.13
CA GLN A 224 -0.17 -3.74 1.16
C GLN A 224 -0.56 -4.13 2.59
N LYS A 225 0.42 -4.34 3.47
CA LYS A 225 0.16 -4.59 4.90
C LYS A 225 -0.62 -3.43 5.53
N LYS A 226 -0.11 -2.20 5.39
CA LYS A 226 -0.72 -0.99 5.98
C LYS A 226 -2.12 -0.72 5.41
N GLU A 227 -2.29 -0.93 4.10
CA GLU A 227 -3.59 -0.78 3.44
C GLU A 227 -4.59 -1.83 3.93
N ALA A 228 -4.17 -3.09 4.07
CA ALA A 228 -5.01 -4.15 4.63
C ALA A 228 -5.44 -3.86 6.07
N GLU A 229 -4.48 -3.52 6.94
CA GLU A 229 -4.77 -3.15 8.34
C GLU A 229 -5.70 -1.94 8.44
N LYS A 230 -5.53 -0.94 7.55
CA LYS A 230 -6.39 0.23 7.48
C LYS A 230 -7.82 -0.14 7.07
N VAL A 231 -7.99 -0.93 6.02
CA VAL A 231 -9.32 -1.36 5.54
C VAL A 231 -10.05 -2.16 6.62
N ILE A 232 -9.37 -3.09 7.29
CA ILE A 232 -9.95 -3.84 8.42
C ILE A 232 -10.43 -2.88 9.51
N LEU A 233 -9.59 -1.93 9.92
CA LEU A 233 -9.93 -0.95 10.96
C LEU A 233 -11.12 -0.06 10.55
N GLU A 234 -11.23 0.32 9.28
CA GLU A 234 -12.34 1.11 8.76
C GLU A 234 -13.65 0.30 8.76
N LEU A 235 -13.59 -0.97 8.37
CA LEU A 235 -14.75 -1.88 8.41
C LEU A 235 -15.24 -2.12 9.85
N GLU A 236 -14.33 -2.38 10.78
CA GLU A 236 -14.68 -2.54 12.21
C GLU A 236 -15.33 -1.28 12.79
N ARG A 237 -14.79 -0.09 12.47
CA ARG A 237 -15.36 1.19 12.93
C ARG A 237 -16.72 1.49 12.32
N SER A 238 -16.95 1.08 11.08
CA SER A 238 -18.22 1.31 10.40
C SER A 238 -19.35 0.42 10.92
N GLY A 239 -19.03 -0.65 11.65
CA GLY A 239 -20.00 -1.67 12.04
C GLY A 239 -20.53 -2.49 10.86
N ALA A 240 -19.76 -2.59 9.77
CA ALA A 240 -20.14 -3.35 8.57
C ALA A 240 -20.37 -4.84 8.86
N HIS A 241 -19.79 -5.36 9.94
CA HIS A 241 -19.97 -6.72 10.43
C HIS A 241 -20.40 -6.71 11.90
N GLU A 242 -21.32 -7.60 12.26
CA GLU A 242 -21.78 -7.75 13.65
C GLU A 242 -20.69 -8.32 14.56
N ASN A 243 -19.82 -9.18 14.01
CA ASN A 243 -18.74 -9.84 14.72
C ASN A 243 -17.38 -9.22 14.34
N PRO A 244 -16.35 -9.32 15.21
CA PRO A 244 -15.00 -8.87 14.90
C PRO A 244 -14.42 -9.57 13.67
N ILE A 245 -13.59 -8.85 12.91
CA ILE A 245 -12.89 -9.39 11.75
C ILE A 245 -11.74 -10.28 12.25
N VAL A 246 -11.68 -11.53 11.78
CA VAL A 246 -10.64 -12.51 12.17
C VAL A 246 -9.64 -12.77 11.06
N THR A 247 -9.64 -11.92 10.02
CA THR A 247 -8.75 -12.04 8.86
C THR A 247 -7.28 -11.96 9.27
N GLU A 248 -6.52 -12.98 8.92
CA GLU A 248 -5.08 -13.03 9.15
C GLU A 248 -4.34 -12.09 8.18
N VAL A 249 -3.53 -11.16 8.66
CA VAL A 249 -2.64 -10.34 7.82
C VAL A 249 -1.20 -10.76 8.07
N LYS A 250 -0.59 -11.47 7.10
CA LYS A 250 0.78 -12.01 7.23
C LYS A 250 1.62 -11.74 5.99
N ALA A 251 2.94 -11.76 6.16
CA ALA A 251 3.87 -11.65 5.04
C ALA A 251 3.67 -12.84 4.11
N PHE A 252 3.68 -12.56 2.80
CA PHE A 252 3.73 -13.60 1.78
C PHE A 252 5.06 -14.35 1.85
N THR A 253 5.01 -15.69 1.83
CA THR A 253 6.20 -16.55 1.96
C THR A 253 6.30 -17.58 0.84
N ASN A 254 5.18 -18.21 0.47
CA ASN A 254 5.14 -19.26 -0.55
C ASN A 254 3.80 -19.24 -1.29
N PHE A 255 3.80 -19.79 -2.50
CA PHE A 255 2.59 -20.06 -3.27
C PHE A 255 2.80 -21.33 -4.07
N TYR A 256 1.86 -22.26 -3.95
CA TYR A 256 1.82 -23.47 -4.75
C TYR A 256 0.54 -23.43 -5.58
N GLU A 257 0.71 -23.32 -6.89
CA GLU A 257 -0.40 -23.30 -7.83
C GLU A 257 -1.21 -24.60 -7.72
N ALA A 258 -2.53 -24.48 -7.66
CA ALA A 258 -3.42 -25.63 -7.61
C ALA A 258 -3.44 -26.36 -8.96
N GLU A 259 -3.84 -27.63 -8.92
CA GLU A 259 -3.95 -28.48 -10.10
C GLU A 259 -4.90 -27.89 -11.15
N ASP A 260 -4.67 -28.18 -12.42
CA ASP A 260 -5.39 -27.55 -13.54
C ASP A 260 -6.91 -27.70 -13.48
N TYR A 261 -7.42 -28.79 -12.90
CA TYR A 261 -8.86 -29.01 -12.76
C TYR A 261 -9.52 -28.04 -11.76
N HIS A 262 -8.76 -27.35 -10.92
CA HIS A 262 -9.27 -26.29 -10.04
C HIS A 262 -9.39 -24.93 -10.73
N LYS A 263 -8.73 -24.73 -11.88
CA LYS A 263 -8.70 -23.45 -12.58
C LYS A 263 -10.01 -23.21 -13.33
N ASN A 264 -10.52 -21.99 -13.25
CA ASN A 264 -11.75 -21.55 -13.91
C ASN A 264 -12.96 -22.47 -13.59
N TYR A 265 -12.95 -23.10 -12.40
CA TYR A 265 -13.85 -24.21 -12.08
C TYR A 265 -15.32 -23.81 -12.22
N PHE A 266 -15.69 -22.65 -11.69
CA PHE A 266 -17.07 -22.15 -11.75
C PHE A 266 -17.58 -21.99 -13.19
N ASN A 267 -16.77 -21.46 -14.09
CA ASN A 267 -17.17 -21.26 -15.48
C ASN A 267 -17.31 -22.59 -16.23
N ASN A 268 -16.44 -23.55 -15.92
CA ASN A 268 -16.46 -24.88 -16.53
C ASN A 268 -17.56 -25.79 -15.96
N ASN A 269 -18.07 -25.49 -14.75
CA ASN A 269 -18.94 -26.38 -13.99
C ASN A 269 -20.21 -25.70 -13.45
N ARG A 270 -20.78 -24.73 -14.17
CA ARG A 270 -21.91 -23.88 -13.70
C ARG A 270 -23.12 -24.66 -13.17
N ASN A 271 -23.36 -25.87 -13.69
CA ASN A 271 -24.50 -26.70 -13.30
C ASN A 271 -24.26 -27.51 -12.01
N GLN A 272 -23.03 -27.57 -11.50
CA GLN A 272 -22.73 -28.28 -10.27
C GLN A 272 -23.49 -27.63 -9.09
N PRO A 273 -24.07 -28.43 -8.17
CA PRO A 273 -24.81 -27.89 -7.03
C PRO A 273 -24.00 -26.87 -6.23
N TYR A 274 -22.73 -27.16 -5.96
CA TYR A 274 -21.84 -26.25 -5.25
C TYR A 274 -21.69 -24.90 -5.99
N CYS A 275 -21.51 -24.92 -7.31
CA CYS A 275 -21.43 -23.71 -8.12
C CYS A 275 -22.74 -22.89 -8.07
N ARG A 276 -23.90 -23.55 -8.11
CA ARG A 276 -25.20 -22.89 -8.11
C ARG A 276 -25.57 -22.28 -6.75
N TYR A 277 -25.31 -23.01 -5.66
CA TYR A 277 -25.78 -22.63 -4.33
C TYR A 277 -24.74 -21.86 -3.51
N VAL A 278 -23.45 -21.98 -3.83
CA VAL A 278 -22.36 -21.34 -3.05
C VAL A 278 -21.63 -20.28 -3.87
N VAL A 279 -21.20 -20.59 -5.08
CA VAL A 279 -20.38 -19.66 -5.89
C VAL A 279 -21.23 -18.58 -6.56
N ALA A 280 -22.34 -18.95 -7.20
CA ALA A 280 -23.18 -18.02 -7.96
C ALA A 280 -23.72 -16.87 -7.11
N PRO A 281 -24.21 -17.07 -5.86
CA PRO A 281 -24.64 -15.95 -5.01
C PRO A 281 -23.52 -14.95 -4.69
N LYS A 282 -22.27 -15.41 -4.55
CA LYS A 282 -21.12 -14.53 -4.32
C LYS A 282 -20.80 -13.69 -5.57
N VAL A 283 -20.88 -14.30 -6.76
CA VAL A 283 -20.73 -13.60 -8.04
C VAL A 283 -21.87 -12.59 -8.25
N GLU A 284 -23.11 -12.95 -7.92
CA GLU A 284 -24.25 -12.04 -8.01
C GLU A 284 -24.11 -10.85 -7.03
N LYS A 285 -23.65 -11.12 -5.80
CA LYS A 285 -23.34 -10.06 -4.82
C LYS A 285 -22.29 -9.10 -5.36
N PHE A 286 -21.22 -9.61 -5.97
CA PHE A 286 -20.22 -8.77 -6.65
C PHE A 286 -20.86 -7.93 -7.77
N ASN A 287 -21.62 -8.57 -8.67
CA ASN A 287 -22.25 -7.86 -9.79
C ASN A 287 -23.26 -6.79 -9.33
N LYS A 288 -23.90 -6.99 -8.18
CA LYS A 288 -24.87 -6.03 -7.63
C LYS A 288 -24.19 -4.83 -6.99
N LEU A 289 -23.13 -5.06 -6.21
CA LEU A 289 -22.46 -4.04 -5.41
C LEU A 289 -21.39 -3.25 -6.19
N PHE A 290 -20.76 -3.86 -7.19
CA PHE A 290 -19.59 -3.31 -7.88
C PHE A 290 -19.77 -3.25 -9.39
N LYS A 291 -20.93 -2.76 -9.86
CA LYS A 291 -21.28 -2.70 -11.29
C LYS A 291 -20.24 -1.98 -12.16
N ASP A 292 -19.67 -0.91 -11.64
CA ASP A 292 -18.63 -0.09 -12.28
C ASP A 292 -17.26 -0.77 -12.31
N LYS A 293 -17.08 -1.84 -11.53
CA LYS A 293 -15.87 -2.66 -11.45
C LYS A 293 -15.98 -3.97 -12.22
N ILE A 294 -17.04 -4.21 -12.97
CA ILE A 294 -17.14 -5.42 -13.82
C ILE A 294 -16.31 -5.18 -15.09
N LYS A 295 -15.58 -6.21 -15.54
CA LYS A 295 -14.94 -6.19 -16.86
C LYS A 295 -15.99 -5.94 -17.97
N PRO A 296 -15.65 -5.11 -18.98
CA PRO A 296 -16.51 -4.94 -20.15
C PRO A 296 -16.72 -6.24 -20.91
#